data_AF-A0A7S0M1H0-F1
#
_entry.id   AF-A0A7S0M1H0-F1
#
_cell.length_a   1.000
_cell.length_b   1.000
_cell.length_c   1.000
_cell.angle_alpha   90.00
_cell.angle_beta   90.00
_cell.angle_gamma   90.00
#
_symmetry.space_group_name_H-M   'P 1'
#
loop_
_entity.id
_entity.type
_entity.pdbx_description
1 polymer ?
#
loop_
_entity_poly.entity_id
_entity_poly.type
_entity_poly.pdbx_seq_one_letter_code
_entity_poly.pdbx_strand_id
1 'polypeptide(L)'
;KEVVVRDPETDKTIECYVDQEITVEGTTYSLVYPCDRPVVIAYVDKEGDDEELVPLTDKDVEKIFPAAYKACAAEDVELVNSAVVMTLQGDLPDEDDEDTDVDYGDVEEDQELVRVFTTFEESGVEYVVTEPLDPVLIVVKPDSKVRKSKSAKPQFVLLTDDAELDKVMPAVNALLEEQAMEEEEASE
;
A
#
# COMPACT_ATOMS: atom_id res chain seq x y z
N LYS A 1 -5.93 7.38 -14.32
CA LYS A 1 -4.84 7.94 -15.18
C LYS A 1 -3.49 7.56 -14.58
N GLU A 2 -2.58 6.90 -15.31
CA GLU A 2 -1.29 6.50 -14.75
C GLU A 2 -0.32 7.67 -14.51
N VAL A 3 0.39 7.60 -13.39
CA VAL A 3 1.40 8.57 -12.94
C VAL A 3 2.54 7.83 -12.24
N VAL A 4 3.70 8.49 -12.14
CA VAL A 4 4.82 7.98 -11.34
C VAL A 4 4.96 8.86 -10.12
N VAL A 5 4.95 8.25 -8.93
CA VAL A 5 5.19 8.92 -7.66
C VAL A 5 6.61 8.61 -7.22
N ARG A 6 7.35 9.64 -6.82
CA ARG A 6 8.70 9.53 -6.25
C ARG A 6 8.67 9.88 -4.77
N ASP A 7 9.30 9.06 -3.96
CA ASP A 7 9.63 9.42 -2.58
C ASP A 7 10.82 10.40 -2.58
N PRO A 8 10.68 11.63 -2.05
CA PRO A 8 11.76 12.60 -2.01
C PRO A 8 12.94 12.21 -1.10
N GLU A 9 12.76 11.27 -0.17
CA GLU A 9 13.78 10.87 0.80
C GLU A 9 14.65 9.71 0.28
N THR A 10 14.03 8.71 -0.35
CA THR A 10 14.73 7.52 -0.85
C THR A 10 14.98 7.52 -2.36
N ASP A 11 14.38 8.45 -3.12
CA ASP A 11 14.35 8.50 -4.59
C ASP A 11 13.74 7.25 -5.27
N LYS A 12 13.15 6.33 -4.49
CA LYS A 12 12.35 5.23 -5.01
C LYS A 12 11.09 5.75 -5.69
N THR A 13 10.54 4.94 -6.60
CA THR A 13 9.33 5.28 -7.35
C THR A 13 8.30 4.17 -7.28
N ILE A 14 7.03 4.55 -7.40
CA ILE A 14 5.88 3.66 -7.53
C ILE A 14 4.99 4.17 -8.68
N GLU A 15 4.47 3.27 -9.50
CA GLU A 15 3.44 3.61 -10.49
C GLU A 15 2.07 3.60 -9.82
N CYS A 16 1.27 4.64 -10.09
CA CYS A 16 -0.04 4.79 -9.47
C CYS A 16 -1.08 5.24 -10.50
N TYR A 17 -2.35 5.02 -10.20
CA TYR A 17 -3.46 5.66 -10.87
C TYR A 17 -3.94 6.87 -10.06
N VAL A 18 -4.17 7.99 -10.74
CA VAL A 18 -4.90 9.12 -10.17
C VAL A 18 -6.36 8.72 -9.98
N ASP A 19 -6.79 8.84 -8.74
CA ASP A 19 -8.16 8.70 -8.29
C ASP A 19 -8.86 10.07 -8.34
N GLN A 20 -8.44 10.98 -7.46
CA GLN A 20 -9.06 12.28 -7.26
C GLN A 20 -8.02 13.42 -7.27
N GLU A 21 -8.46 14.65 -7.54
CA GLU A 21 -7.64 15.86 -7.41
C GLU A 21 -8.24 16.81 -6.37
N ILE A 22 -7.42 17.33 -5.47
CA ILE A 22 -7.84 18.19 -4.37
C ILE A 22 -7.08 19.51 -4.46
N THR A 23 -7.78 20.64 -4.32
CA THR A 23 -7.12 21.96 -4.31
C THR A 23 -7.27 22.62 -2.95
N VAL A 24 -6.15 22.82 -2.26
CA VAL A 24 -6.07 23.47 -0.94
C VAL A 24 -5.18 24.70 -1.05
N GLU A 25 -5.71 25.87 -0.66
CA GLU A 25 -4.99 27.16 -0.69
C GLU A 25 -4.32 27.49 -2.04
N GLY A 26 -4.91 27.04 -3.15
CA GLY A 26 -4.40 27.26 -4.51
C GLY A 26 -3.29 26.29 -4.95
N THR A 27 -2.96 25.29 -4.13
CA THR A 27 -2.09 24.17 -4.50
C THR A 27 -2.95 22.95 -4.83
N THR A 28 -2.69 22.33 -5.99
CA THR A 28 -3.38 21.11 -6.41
C THR A 28 -2.57 19.88 -5.99
N TYR A 29 -3.22 19.02 -5.23
CA TYR A 29 -2.80 17.70 -4.79
C TYR A 29 -3.61 16.64 -5.54
N SER A 30 -3.14 15.41 -5.53
CA SER A 30 -3.88 14.26 -6.06
C SER A 30 -3.88 13.14 -5.04
N LEU A 31 -5.00 12.42 -4.96
CA LEU A 31 -5.06 11.10 -4.36
C LEU A 31 -4.76 10.08 -5.45
N VAL A 32 -3.86 9.15 -5.15
CA VAL A 32 -3.46 8.10 -6.08
C VAL A 32 -3.41 6.77 -5.35
N TYR A 33 -3.70 5.68 -6.05
CA TYR A 33 -3.51 4.32 -5.53
C TYR A 33 -2.47 3.57 -6.38
N PRO A 34 -1.70 2.65 -5.78
CA PRO A 34 -0.73 1.82 -6.50
C PRO A 34 -1.32 1.10 -7.72
N CYS A 35 -0.55 0.99 -8.81
CA CYS A 35 -0.94 0.15 -9.95
C CYS A 35 -0.80 -1.35 -9.65
N ASP A 36 0.12 -1.69 -8.76
CA ASP A 36 0.41 -3.05 -8.30
C ASP A 36 -0.21 -3.28 -6.91
N ARG A 37 -0.42 -4.53 -6.50
CA ARG A 37 -1.13 -4.82 -5.23
C ARG A 37 -0.30 -4.41 -4.02
N PRO A 38 -0.80 -3.51 -3.15
CA PRO A 38 -0.06 -3.07 -1.97
C PRO A 38 0.00 -4.18 -0.92
N VAL A 39 1.16 -4.34 -0.29
CA VAL A 39 1.36 -5.30 0.80
C VAL A 39 2.19 -4.73 1.94
N VAL A 40 2.04 -5.36 3.10
CA VAL A 40 2.78 -5.09 4.34
C VAL A 40 3.40 -6.41 4.81
N ILE A 41 4.57 -6.32 5.45
CA ILE A 41 5.14 -7.46 6.17
C ILE A 41 4.83 -7.25 7.66
N ALA A 42 4.25 -8.25 8.29
CA ALA A 42 3.98 -8.29 9.72
C ALA A 42 4.64 -9.52 10.35
N TYR A 43 4.83 -9.51 11.66
CA TYR A 43 5.12 -10.72 12.43
C TYR A 43 3.92 -11.09 13.29
N VAL A 44 3.80 -12.38 13.61
CA VAL A 44 2.77 -12.86 14.54
C VAL A 44 3.31 -12.72 15.96
N ASP A 45 2.73 -11.82 16.75
CA ASP A 45 3.01 -11.72 18.17
C ASP A 45 2.20 -12.78 18.93
N LYS A 46 2.90 -13.64 19.65
CA LYS A 46 2.33 -14.75 20.44
C LYS A 46 2.54 -14.54 21.95
N GLU A 47 2.94 -13.34 22.38
CA GLU A 47 3.15 -13.03 23.81
C GLU A 47 1.85 -12.73 24.58
N GLY A 48 0.68 -12.70 23.92
CA GLY A 48 -0.66 -12.45 24.47
C GLY A 48 -1.55 -13.69 24.63
N ASP A 49 -2.80 -13.48 25.11
CA ASP A 49 -3.85 -14.52 25.09
C ASP A 49 -4.38 -14.75 23.64
N ASP A 50 -4.18 -13.78 22.74
CA ASP A 50 -4.58 -13.80 21.34
C ASP A 50 -3.35 -13.54 20.43
N GLU A 51 -3.30 -14.17 19.25
CA GLU A 51 -2.25 -13.91 18.25
C GLU A 51 -2.55 -12.61 17.48
N GLU A 52 -1.59 -11.69 17.42
CA GLU A 52 -1.75 -10.38 16.75
C GLU A 52 -0.73 -10.21 15.63
N LEU A 53 -1.17 -9.69 14.48
CA LEU A 53 -0.27 -9.27 13.40
C LEU A 53 0.28 -7.87 13.68
N VAL A 54 1.59 -7.79 13.87
CA VAL A 54 2.28 -6.51 14.12
C VAL A 54 3.07 -6.11 12.87
N PRO A 55 2.70 -5.02 12.19
CA PRO A 55 3.42 -4.51 11.02
C PRO A 55 4.88 -4.16 11.34
N LEU A 56 5.78 -4.48 10.42
CA LEU A 56 7.19 -4.11 10.54
C LEU A 56 7.43 -2.63 10.29
N THR A 57 8.38 -2.07 11.03
CA THR A 57 8.94 -0.74 10.73
C THR A 57 9.88 -0.82 9.52
N ASP A 58 10.11 0.28 8.81
CA ASP A 58 11.02 0.32 7.65
C ASP A 58 12.41 -0.28 7.94
N LYS A 59 12.93 -0.03 9.15
CA LYS A 59 14.25 -0.53 9.58
C LYS A 59 14.28 -2.05 9.76
N ASP A 60 13.16 -2.66 10.09
CA ASP A 60 13.04 -4.09 10.26
C ASP A 60 12.70 -4.78 8.95
N VAL A 61 11.90 -4.12 8.09
CA VAL A 61 11.69 -4.53 6.70
C VAL A 61 13.01 -4.71 5.99
N GLU A 62 13.98 -3.80 6.09
CA GLU A 62 15.29 -3.94 5.41
C GLU A 62 16.01 -5.27 5.71
N LYS A 63 15.85 -5.81 6.93
CA LYS A 63 16.50 -7.06 7.34
C LYS A 63 15.73 -8.28 6.85
N ILE A 64 14.41 -8.20 6.84
CA ILE A 64 13.50 -9.31 6.56
C ILE A 64 13.15 -9.40 5.07
N PHE A 65 13.29 -8.30 4.32
CA PHE A 65 12.95 -8.22 2.90
C PHE A 65 13.57 -9.34 2.04
N PRO A 66 14.85 -9.74 2.21
CA PRO A 66 15.41 -10.83 1.42
C PRO A 66 14.76 -12.20 1.66
N ALA A 67 14.18 -12.44 2.84
CA ALA A 67 13.43 -13.64 3.16
C ALA A 67 12.02 -13.56 2.57
N ALA A 68 11.33 -12.45 2.81
CA ALA A 68 10.00 -12.18 2.24
C ALA A 68 10.00 -12.26 0.71
N TYR A 69 11.01 -11.67 0.05
CA TYR A 69 11.19 -11.72 -1.40
C TYR A 69 11.27 -13.17 -1.92
N LYS A 70 11.96 -14.06 -1.21
CA LYS A 70 12.06 -15.48 -1.59
C LYS A 70 10.75 -16.23 -1.38
N ALA A 71 10.02 -15.90 -0.32
CA ALA A 71 8.71 -16.49 -0.06
C ALA A 71 7.72 -16.11 -1.17
N CYS A 72 7.62 -14.83 -1.50
CA CYS A 72 6.83 -14.34 -2.63
C CYS A 72 7.26 -14.99 -3.96
N ALA A 73 8.55 -15.08 -4.24
CA ALA A 73 9.05 -15.70 -5.47
C ALA A 73 8.76 -17.20 -5.57
N ALA A 74 8.51 -17.89 -4.45
CA ALA A 74 8.08 -19.30 -4.48
C ALA A 74 6.63 -19.46 -4.97
N GLU A 75 5.82 -18.40 -4.83
CA GLU A 75 4.46 -18.27 -5.32
C GLU A 75 4.40 -17.57 -6.70
N ASP A 76 5.51 -17.54 -7.44
CA ASP A 76 5.63 -16.91 -8.77
C ASP A 76 5.28 -15.40 -8.82
N VAL A 77 5.38 -14.71 -7.68
CA VAL A 77 5.19 -13.25 -7.59
C VAL A 77 6.46 -12.52 -7.12
N GLU A 78 6.64 -11.29 -7.58
CA GLU A 78 7.76 -10.44 -7.20
C GLU A 78 7.32 -9.42 -6.14
N LEU A 79 7.98 -9.46 -4.98
CA LEU A 79 7.84 -8.42 -3.96
C LEU A 79 8.75 -7.23 -4.27
N VAL A 80 8.17 -6.04 -4.38
CA VAL A 80 8.88 -4.81 -4.72
C VAL A 80 8.87 -3.85 -3.54
N ASN A 81 10.07 -3.45 -3.10
CA ASN A 81 10.23 -2.37 -2.12
C ASN A 81 10.13 -1.01 -2.83
N SER A 82 8.90 -0.56 -3.07
CA SER A 82 8.60 0.67 -3.81
C SER A 82 8.73 1.93 -2.93
N ALA A 83 8.29 3.09 -3.42
CA ALA A 83 8.49 4.39 -2.77
C ALA A 83 7.83 4.54 -1.39
N VAL A 84 6.57 4.12 -1.24
CA VAL A 84 5.74 4.40 -0.06
C VAL A 84 5.13 3.16 0.57
N VAL A 85 4.83 2.15 -0.25
CA VAL A 85 4.26 0.87 0.19
C VAL A 85 4.96 -0.24 -0.59
N MET A 86 5.11 -1.43 -0.01
CA MET A 86 5.57 -2.57 -0.80
C MET A 86 4.47 -3.02 -1.74
N THR A 87 4.83 -3.57 -2.90
CA THR A 87 3.85 -4.08 -3.85
C THR A 87 4.20 -5.47 -4.35
N LEU A 88 3.19 -6.26 -4.72
CA LEU A 88 3.35 -7.51 -5.43
C LEU A 88 3.14 -7.28 -6.94
N GLN A 89 4.04 -7.83 -7.75
CA GLN A 89 3.96 -7.83 -9.21
C GLN A 89 4.01 -9.27 -9.72
N GLY A 90 3.19 -9.62 -10.72
CA GLY A 90 3.19 -10.96 -11.29
C GLY A 90 1.80 -11.43 -11.66
N ASP A 91 1.67 -12.75 -11.80
CA ASP A 91 0.39 -13.42 -12.04
C ASP A 91 -0.34 -13.62 -10.70
N LEU A 92 -0.96 -12.55 -10.23
CA LEU A 92 -1.65 -12.55 -8.95
C LEU A 92 -3.09 -13.08 -9.13
N PRO A 93 -3.58 -13.98 -8.26
CA PRO A 93 -4.95 -14.52 -8.35
C PRO A 93 -5.98 -13.39 -8.21
N ASP A 94 -7.08 -13.40 -8.95
CA ASP A 94 -8.07 -12.33 -8.87
C ASP A 94 -8.70 -12.25 -7.46
N GLU A 95 -9.10 -11.06 -7.02
CA GLU A 95 -9.60 -10.84 -5.65
C GLU A 95 -10.89 -11.62 -5.34
N ASP A 96 -11.65 -11.96 -6.39
CA ASP A 96 -12.93 -12.69 -6.40
C ASP A 96 -12.78 -14.22 -6.57
N ASP A 97 -11.57 -14.76 -6.69
CA ASP A 97 -11.37 -16.21 -6.72
C ASP A 97 -11.60 -16.79 -5.31
N GLU A 98 -12.85 -17.17 -5.01
CA GLU A 98 -13.26 -17.89 -3.78
C GLU A 98 -12.51 -19.22 -3.56
N ASP A 99 -11.73 -19.68 -4.55
CA ASP A 99 -10.94 -20.91 -4.54
C ASP A 99 -9.47 -20.70 -4.13
N THR A 100 -9.05 -19.51 -3.67
CA THR A 100 -7.78 -19.38 -2.96
C THR A 100 -7.89 -19.95 -1.55
N ASP A 101 -7.85 -21.29 -1.44
CA ASP A 101 -7.38 -22.01 -0.25
C ASP A 101 -5.87 -21.69 -0.07
N VAL A 102 -5.55 -20.43 0.26
CA VAL A 102 -4.29 -20.15 0.95
C VAL A 102 -4.44 -20.87 2.28
N ASP A 103 -3.55 -21.79 2.60
CA ASP A 103 -3.53 -22.46 3.90
C ASP A 103 -3.29 -21.37 4.95
N TYR A 104 -4.39 -20.79 5.46
CA TYR A 104 -4.44 -19.86 6.58
C TYR A 104 -4.02 -20.67 7.80
N GLY A 105 -2.73 -20.95 7.94
CA GLY A 105 -2.21 -21.81 8.99
C GLY A 105 -2.64 -21.29 10.34
N ASP A 106 -3.63 -21.93 10.97
CA ASP A 106 -4.15 -21.73 12.33
C ASP A 106 -4.25 -20.27 12.80
N VAL A 107 -4.44 -19.31 11.89
CA VAL A 107 -4.68 -17.91 12.25
C VAL A 107 -6.17 -17.80 12.49
N GLU A 108 -6.58 -17.61 13.75
CA GLU A 108 -8.00 -17.62 14.14
C GLU A 108 -8.84 -16.64 13.30
N GLU A 109 -10.10 -17.03 13.03
CA GLU A 109 -11.09 -16.36 12.18
C GLU A 109 -11.36 -14.87 12.54
N ASP A 110 -10.82 -14.37 13.66
CA ASP A 110 -10.99 -13.01 14.17
C ASP A 110 -9.99 -11.97 13.59
N GLN A 111 -9.06 -12.36 12.71
CA GLN A 111 -8.13 -11.43 12.04
C GLN A 111 -8.68 -10.83 10.73
N GLU A 112 -9.97 -10.45 10.74
CA GLU A 112 -10.80 -9.97 9.61
C GLU A 112 -10.33 -8.63 8.97
N LEU A 113 -9.09 -8.17 9.22
CA LEU A 113 -8.60 -6.84 8.81
C LEU A 113 -7.57 -6.86 7.67
N VAL A 114 -7.02 -8.02 7.32
CA VAL A 114 -6.02 -8.15 6.24
C VAL A 114 -6.16 -9.48 5.50
N ARG A 115 -5.78 -9.50 4.22
CA ARG A 115 -5.70 -10.74 3.44
C ARG A 115 -4.27 -11.29 3.47
N VAL A 116 -4.06 -12.48 4.00
CA VAL A 116 -2.74 -13.14 4.00
C VAL A 116 -2.39 -13.61 2.59
N PHE A 117 -1.22 -13.20 2.09
CA PHE A 117 -0.68 -13.66 0.82
C PHE A 117 0.27 -14.86 0.99
N THR A 118 1.24 -14.76 1.90
CA THR A 118 2.16 -15.87 2.20
C THR A 118 2.75 -15.72 3.59
N THR A 119 3.20 -16.84 4.16
CA THR A 119 3.83 -16.92 5.48
C THR A 119 5.23 -17.50 5.33
N PHE A 120 6.19 -17.00 6.11
CA PHE A 120 7.56 -17.52 6.13
C PHE A 120 8.20 -17.35 7.51
N GLU A 121 9.19 -18.20 7.81
CA GLU A 121 9.96 -18.10 9.05
C GLU A 121 11.36 -17.54 8.76
N GLU A 122 11.82 -16.59 9.58
CA GLU A 122 13.20 -16.11 9.57
C GLU A 122 13.69 -15.96 11.01
N SER A 123 14.85 -16.55 11.32
CA SER A 123 15.45 -16.51 12.67
C SER A 123 14.53 -16.98 13.82
N GLY A 124 13.60 -17.90 13.54
CA GLY A 124 12.65 -18.46 14.52
C GLY A 124 11.47 -17.54 14.83
N VAL A 125 11.24 -16.51 14.02
CA VAL A 125 10.06 -15.64 14.07
C VAL A 125 9.23 -15.89 12.80
N GLU A 126 7.92 -16.03 12.99
CA GLU A 126 6.94 -16.21 11.91
C GLU A 126 6.52 -14.83 11.38
N TYR A 127 6.64 -14.65 10.07
CA TYR A 127 6.30 -13.44 9.35
C TYR A 127 5.23 -13.74 8.31
N VAL A 128 4.43 -12.72 8.02
CA VAL A 128 3.33 -12.80 7.07
C VAL A 128 3.42 -11.62 6.12
N VAL A 129 3.25 -11.88 4.82
CA VAL A 129 3.00 -10.83 3.81
C VAL A 129 1.50 -10.71 3.66
N THR A 130 0.96 -9.54 3.91
CA THR A 130 -0.49 -9.30 3.91
C THR A 130 -0.87 -8.12 3.04
N GLU A 131 -2.04 -8.21 2.43
CA GLU A 131 -2.69 -7.12 1.70
C GLU A 131 -3.67 -6.39 2.65
N PRO A 132 -3.62 -5.05 2.72
CA PRO A 132 -4.64 -4.27 3.43
C PRO A 132 -6.02 -4.46 2.79
N LEU A 133 -7.08 -4.57 3.60
CA LEU A 133 -8.45 -4.62 3.05
C LEU A 133 -8.92 -3.26 2.53
N ASP A 134 -8.48 -2.17 3.17
CA ASP A 134 -8.77 -0.82 2.71
C ASP A 134 -7.83 -0.42 1.57
N PRO A 135 -8.34 0.24 0.51
CA PRO A 135 -7.50 0.77 -0.57
C PRO A 135 -6.40 1.70 -0.05
N VAL A 136 -5.17 1.46 -0.49
CA VAL A 136 -4.03 2.33 -0.14
C VAL A 136 -4.07 3.61 -0.98
N LEU A 137 -4.54 4.69 -0.37
CA LEU A 137 -4.55 6.03 -0.96
C LEU A 137 -3.32 6.84 -0.53
N ILE A 138 -2.65 7.43 -1.51
CA ILE A 138 -1.41 8.19 -1.33
C ILE A 138 -1.65 9.64 -1.75
N VAL A 139 -1.34 10.59 -0.87
CA VAL A 139 -1.43 12.02 -1.17
C VAL A 139 -0.14 12.48 -1.85
N VAL A 140 -0.28 13.06 -3.04
CA VAL A 140 0.86 13.48 -3.86
C VAL A 140 0.68 14.89 -4.43
N LYS A 141 1.79 15.53 -4.80
CA LYS A 141 1.80 16.81 -5.53
C LYS A 141 2.72 16.76 -6.76
N PRO A 142 2.52 17.62 -7.76
CA PRO A 142 3.37 17.62 -8.95
C PRO A 142 4.86 17.75 -8.61
N ASP A 143 5.71 16.89 -9.20
CA ASP A 143 7.15 16.96 -8.95
C ASP A 143 7.77 18.17 -9.68
N SER A 144 8.09 19.20 -8.90
CA SER A 144 8.70 20.45 -9.39
C SER A 144 10.11 20.26 -10.00
N LYS A 145 10.81 19.16 -9.70
CA LYS A 145 12.16 18.87 -10.22
C LYS A 145 12.13 18.31 -11.63
N VAL A 146 10.98 17.82 -12.09
CA VAL A 146 10.86 17.10 -13.35
C VAL A 146 10.57 18.08 -14.47
N ARG A 147 11.47 18.12 -15.46
CA ARG A 147 11.22 18.91 -16.68
C ARG A 147 10.06 18.29 -17.43
N LYS A 148 9.01 19.08 -17.65
CA LYS A 148 7.83 18.68 -18.45
C LYS A 148 8.27 18.21 -19.84
N SER A 149 8.30 16.90 -20.05
CA SER A 149 8.40 16.27 -21.36
C SER A 149 6.98 15.99 -21.85
N LYS A 150 6.68 16.29 -23.13
CA LYS A 150 5.36 16.05 -23.73
C LYS A 150 4.99 14.56 -23.85
N SER A 151 5.93 13.65 -23.60
CA SER A 151 5.77 12.21 -23.85
C SER A 151 6.04 11.34 -22.62
N ALA A 152 6.34 11.93 -21.46
CA ALA A 152 6.58 11.18 -20.23
C ALA A 152 5.28 11.08 -19.41
N LYS A 153 5.10 9.96 -18.69
CA LYS A 153 4.06 9.85 -17.65
C LYS A 153 4.21 11.06 -16.69
N PRO A 154 3.12 11.69 -16.24
CA PRO A 154 3.20 12.76 -15.24
C PRO A 154 3.92 12.26 -13.99
N GLN A 155 4.79 13.11 -13.44
CA GLN A 155 5.57 12.77 -12.26
C GLN A 155 5.10 13.60 -11.07
N PHE A 156 4.88 12.90 -9.97
CA PHE A 156 4.46 13.44 -8.69
C PHE A 156 5.49 13.09 -7.62
N VAL A 157 5.46 13.82 -6.53
CA VAL A 157 6.28 13.60 -5.35
C VAL A 157 5.35 13.32 -4.17
N LEU A 158 5.72 12.35 -3.34
CA LEU A 158 5.06 12.04 -2.08
C LEU A 158 5.09 13.27 -1.17
N LEU A 159 4.00 13.51 -0.44
CA LEU A 159 3.98 14.50 0.63
C LEU A 159 4.63 13.89 1.88
N THR A 160 5.80 14.39 2.25
CA THR A 160 6.52 13.97 3.48
C THR A 160 6.62 15.09 4.52
N ASP A 161 6.10 16.28 4.23
CA ASP A 161 6.08 17.41 5.17
C ASP A 161 4.80 17.37 6.02
N ASP A 162 4.95 17.10 7.32
CA ASP A 162 3.83 16.99 8.26
C ASP A 162 2.93 18.23 8.26
N ALA A 163 3.52 19.43 8.19
CA ALA A 163 2.75 20.68 8.22
C ALA A 163 1.95 20.92 6.93
N GLU A 164 2.38 20.36 5.80
CA GLU A 164 1.64 20.34 4.55
C GLU A 164 0.54 19.28 4.59
N LEU A 165 0.84 18.07 5.09
CA LEU A 165 -0.15 17.01 5.30
C LEU A 165 -1.29 17.47 6.22
N ASP A 166 -0.99 18.05 7.38
CA ASP A 166 -1.99 18.56 8.34
C ASP A 166 -2.97 19.55 7.71
N LYS A 167 -2.54 20.30 6.68
CA LYS A 167 -3.40 21.24 5.95
C LYS A 167 -4.29 20.55 4.92
N VAL A 168 -3.79 19.48 4.31
CA VAL A 168 -4.47 18.79 3.19
C VAL A 168 -5.42 17.72 3.72
N MET A 169 -5.06 17.03 4.81
CA MET A 169 -5.85 15.93 5.38
C MET A 169 -7.32 16.27 5.66
N PRO A 170 -7.68 17.46 6.18
CA PRO A 170 -9.10 17.79 6.36
C PRO A 170 -9.90 17.79 5.06
N ALA A 171 -9.28 18.21 3.95
CA ALA A 171 -9.92 18.20 2.63
C ALA A 171 -9.97 16.79 2.03
N VAL A 172 -8.95 15.96 2.29
CA VAL A 172 -8.95 14.54 1.92
C VAL A 172 -10.08 13.81 2.64
N ASN A 173 -10.17 13.96 3.97
CA ASN A 173 -11.19 13.27 4.76
C ASN A 173 -12.60 13.66 4.32
N ALA A 174 -12.86 14.96 4.11
CA ALA A 174 -14.16 15.42 3.63
C ALA A 174 -14.53 14.82 2.25
N LEU A 175 -13.53 14.66 1.36
CA LEU A 175 -13.75 14.03 0.06
C LEU A 175 -14.08 12.54 0.20
N LEU A 176 -13.34 11.81 1.02
CA LEU A 176 -13.57 10.38 1.24
C LEU A 176 -14.93 10.13 1.93
N GLU A 177 -15.31 10.97 2.88
CA GLU A 177 -16.63 10.93 3.51
C GLU A 177 -17.75 11.16 2.48
N GLU A 178 -17.59 12.10 1.55
CA GLU A 178 -18.55 12.35 0.47
C GLU A 178 -18.71 11.14 -0.45
N GLN A 179 -17.60 10.50 -0.84
CA GLN A 179 -17.62 9.30 -1.68
C GLN A 179 -18.29 8.12 -0.99
N ALA A 180 -18.00 7.87 0.29
CA ALA A 180 -18.62 6.79 1.04
C ALA A 180 -20.15 6.93 1.11
N MET A 181 -20.65 8.16 1.30
CA MET A 181 -22.10 8.43 1.28
C MET A 181 -22.71 8.18 -0.11
N GLU A 182 -22.02 8.57 -1.19
CA GLU A 182 -22.50 8.34 -2.57
C GLU A 182 -22.57 6.85 -2.91
N GLU A 183 -21.62 6.04 -2.43
CA GLU A 183 -21.61 4.59 -2.63
C GLU A 183 -22.75 3.89 -1.87
N GLU A 184 -23.03 4.29 -0.63
CA GLU A 184 -24.18 3.79 0.13
C GLU A 184 -25.49 4.10 -0.61
N GLU A 185 -25.68 5.35 -1.05
CA GLU A 185 -26.88 5.76 -1.80
C GLU A 185 -27.02 5.04 -3.16
N ALA A 186 -25.92 4.67 -3.81
CA ALA A 186 -25.93 3.93 -5.07
C ALA A 186 -26.24 2.43 -4.90
N SER A 187 -26.08 1.90 -3.68
CA SER A 187 -26.31 0.50 -3.33
C SER A 187 -27.76 0.20 -2.86
N GLU A 188 -28.57 1.24 -2.62
CA GLU A 188 -30.01 1.18 -2.26
C GLU A 188 -30.95 1.24 -3.48
#